data_AF-A0A7Y4KSB1-F1
#
_entry.id   AF-A0A7Y4KSB1-F1
#
_cell.length_a   1.000
_cell.length_b   1.000
_cell.length_c   1.000
_cell.angle_alpha   90.00
_cell.angle_beta   90.00
_cell.angle_gamma   90.00
#
_symmetry.space_group_name_H-M   'P 1'
#
loop_
_entity.id
_entity.type
_entity.pdbx_description
1 polymer ?
#
loop_
_entity_poly.entity_id
_entity_poly.type
_entity_poly.pdbx_seq_one_letter_code
_entity_poly.pdbx_strand_id
1 'polypeptide(L)'
;MNNTSRMNALYRWMGVGGTVLAIGCGGAPEEQPVDPVPATQEAPLTVSGDFDGDGTTDQLTTSLTGISIFHPSKGTTKFYSFTGSFAVNNATMDLDGTVGLEVVVVTSSGISVITDKKGTSQFYSFSGSFSIVNVSDTDGVAGAEVVTASVGGVSVIRHRSASSYFYPFSGTYQVNTVVDTNGVAGADIVVVAKNSTSQGISIIHDSNRTSQYYAFNTNFTITAACDSDGVAGAELFITTSTNKYILKDRTGQTTTTTQTGC
;
A
#
# COMPACT_ATOMS: atom_id res chain seq x y z
N MET A 1 -8.15 -3.81 22.89
CA MET A 1 -7.07 -3.00 22.28
C MET A 1 -7.60 -2.59 20.90
N ASN A 2 -8.33 -1.46 20.88
CA ASN A 2 -7.92 -0.15 20.33
C ASN A 2 -7.90 -0.17 18.80
N ASN A 3 -8.54 0.73 18.04
CA ASN A 3 -9.32 1.93 18.35
C ASN A 3 -10.02 2.34 17.03
N THR A 4 -11.34 2.48 17.00
CA THR A 4 -12.03 3.10 15.85
C THR A 4 -12.85 4.27 16.37
N SER A 5 -12.22 5.45 16.40
CA SER A 5 -12.90 6.70 16.74
C SER A 5 -13.88 7.08 15.64
N ARG A 6 -15.18 6.84 15.87
CA ARG A 6 -16.25 7.59 15.20
C ARG A 6 -16.72 8.67 16.17
N MET A 7 -16.36 9.92 15.89
CA MET A 7 -16.83 11.08 16.64
C MET A 7 -18.31 11.33 16.34
N ASN A 8 -19.12 11.30 17.40
CA ASN A 8 -20.44 11.93 17.45
C ASN A 8 -20.28 13.44 17.56
N ALA A 9 -21.03 14.21 16.78
CA ALA A 9 -21.28 15.62 17.05
C ALA A 9 -22.79 15.84 17.24
N LEU A 10 -23.18 16.01 18.51
CA LEU A 10 -24.46 16.52 18.96
C LEU A 10 -24.57 18.02 18.61
N TYR A 11 -25.65 18.44 17.96
CA TYR A 11 -25.98 19.86 17.82
C TYR A 11 -26.95 20.29 18.92
N ARG A 12 -26.47 21.19 19.80
CA ARG A 12 -27.24 21.91 20.81
C ARG A 12 -27.60 23.28 20.23
N TRP A 13 -28.90 23.54 20.02
CA TRP A 13 -29.41 24.85 19.62
C TRP A 13 -29.39 25.81 20.81
N MET A 14 -28.78 26.99 20.65
CA MET A 14 -29.02 28.17 21.47
C MET A 14 -29.80 29.17 20.63
N GLY A 15 -31.03 29.46 21.06
CA GLY A 15 -31.85 30.52 20.49
C GLY A 15 -31.38 31.90 20.94
N VAL A 16 -31.56 32.88 20.06
CA VAL A 16 -31.65 34.29 20.44
C VAL A 16 -32.84 34.88 19.69
N GLY A 17 -33.73 35.52 20.43
CA GLY A 17 -34.99 36.04 19.95
C GLY A 17 -34.89 37.36 19.19
N GLY A 18 -35.97 37.65 18.47
CA GLY A 18 -36.24 38.93 17.84
C GLY A 18 -37.67 38.94 17.33
N THR A 19 -38.58 39.52 18.13
CA THR A 19 -39.98 39.74 17.77
C THR A 19 -40.08 40.92 16.79
N VAL A 20 -40.68 40.72 15.62
CA VAL A 20 -41.27 41.80 14.81
C VAL A 20 -42.60 41.31 14.25
N LEU A 21 -43.68 41.98 14.63
CA LEU A 21 -45.01 41.83 14.03
C LEU A 21 -45.04 42.65 12.74
N ALA A 22 -45.35 42.03 11.60
CA ALA A 22 -45.81 42.72 10.40
C ALA A 22 -46.86 41.85 9.70
N ILE A 23 -48.06 42.42 9.51
CA ILE A 23 -49.19 41.84 8.80
C ILE A 23 -49.02 42.24 7.32
N GLY A 24 -49.00 41.28 6.40
CA GLY A 24 -48.91 41.56 4.97
C GLY A 24 -49.18 40.34 4.10
N CYS A 25 -50.15 40.46 3.20
CA CYS A 25 -50.65 39.42 2.30
C CYS A 25 -49.69 39.17 1.11
N GLY A 26 -49.59 37.92 0.67
CA GLY A 26 -49.30 37.55 -0.74
C GLY A 26 -47.83 37.47 -1.13
N GLY A 27 -47.39 36.25 -1.46
CA GLY A 27 -46.12 35.97 -2.12
C GLY A 27 -45.67 34.55 -1.79
N ALA A 28 -45.63 33.66 -2.78
CA ALA A 28 -45.01 32.35 -2.63
C ALA A 28 -43.55 32.55 -2.18
N PRO A 29 -43.01 31.73 -1.26
CA PRO A 29 -41.61 31.86 -0.88
C PRO A 29 -40.75 31.57 -2.11
N GLU A 30 -40.08 32.61 -2.59
CA GLU A 30 -39.02 32.51 -3.57
C GLU A 30 -37.91 31.67 -2.93
N GLU A 31 -37.71 30.47 -3.48
CA GLU A 31 -36.68 29.54 -3.03
C GLU A 31 -35.32 30.22 -3.25
N GLN A 32 -34.67 30.66 -2.17
CA GLN A 32 -33.33 31.24 -2.27
C GLN A 32 -32.40 30.20 -2.92
N PRO A 33 -31.59 30.57 -3.92
CA PRO A 33 -30.59 29.67 -4.47
C PRO A 33 -29.69 29.19 -3.33
N VAL A 34 -29.62 27.88 -3.13
CA VAL A 34 -28.67 27.29 -2.19
C VAL A 34 -27.28 27.57 -2.74
N ASP A 35 -26.49 28.40 -2.05
CA ASP A 35 -25.09 28.60 -2.40
C ASP A 35 -24.41 27.23 -2.50
N PRO A 36 -23.67 26.93 -3.58
CA PRO A 36 -23.00 25.66 -3.71
C PRO A 36 -22.04 25.48 -2.53
N VAL A 37 -22.27 24.44 -1.73
CA VAL A 37 -21.36 24.04 -0.65
C VAL A 37 -19.98 23.84 -1.29
N PRO A 38 -18.94 24.58 -0.85
CA PRO A 38 -17.59 24.40 -1.38
C PRO A 38 -17.21 22.93 -1.25
N ALA A 39 -16.76 22.32 -2.35
CA ALA A 39 -16.18 20.99 -2.28
C ALA A 39 -15.04 21.02 -1.26
N THR A 40 -15.22 20.34 -0.12
CA THR A 40 -14.19 20.21 0.90
C THR A 40 -13.01 19.45 0.28
N GLN A 41 -11.97 20.19 -0.09
CA GLN A 41 -10.69 19.63 -0.52
C GLN A 41 -10.07 18.91 0.68
N GLU A 42 -9.73 17.63 0.51
CA GLU A 42 -8.88 16.93 1.46
C GLU A 42 -7.55 17.69 1.58
N ALA A 43 -7.06 17.91 2.80
CA ALA A 43 -5.89 18.73 3.03
C ALA A 43 -4.70 18.21 2.20
N PRO A 44 -3.89 19.10 1.59
CA PRO A 44 -2.69 18.70 0.86
C PRO A 44 -1.80 17.78 1.72
N LEU A 45 -1.43 16.62 1.16
CA LEU A 45 -0.41 15.78 1.77
C LEU A 45 0.93 16.48 1.64
N THR A 46 1.72 16.49 2.72
CA THR A 46 3.11 16.96 2.71
C THR A 46 4.02 15.83 3.18
N VAL A 47 5.08 15.55 2.42
CA VAL A 47 6.09 14.53 2.75
C VAL A 47 7.48 15.13 2.60
N SER A 48 8.37 14.83 3.55
CA SER A 48 9.78 15.24 3.50
C SER A 48 10.67 14.04 3.16
N GLY A 49 11.67 14.25 2.30
CA GLY A 49 12.62 13.22 1.86
C GLY A 49 13.68 13.84 0.96
N ASP A 50 14.81 13.16 0.73
CA ASP A 50 15.80 13.59 -0.27
C ASP A 50 15.43 12.96 -1.61
N PHE A 51 14.64 13.65 -2.45
CA PHE A 51 14.09 13.10 -3.69
C PHE A 51 15.01 13.30 -4.89
N ASP A 52 15.86 14.34 -4.85
CA ASP A 52 16.84 14.61 -5.91
C ASP A 52 18.24 14.04 -5.63
N GLY A 53 18.46 13.52 -4.42
CA GLY A 53 19.65 12.81 -4.01
C GLY A 53 20.85 13.71 -3.70
N ASP A 54 20.62 14.97 -3.33
CA ASP A 54 21.68 15.93 -3.02
C ASP A 54 22.09 16.00 -1.54
N GLY A 55 21.43 15.19 -0.69
CA GLY A 55 21.68 15.12 0.74
C GLY A 55 20.91 16.16 1.57
N THR A 56 20.13 17.03 0.94
CA THR A 56 19.21 17.98 1.59
C THR A 56 17.80 17.39 1.61
N THR A 57 17.04 17.66 2.67
CA THR A 57 15.64 17.26 2.72
C THR A 57 14.78 18.18 1.84
N ASP A 58 14.13 17.59 0.84
CA ASP A 58 13.13 18.21 -0.02
C ASP A 58 11.73 18.13 0.58
N GLN A 59 10.80 18.88 -0.02
CA GLN A 59 9.39 18.88 0.38
C GLN A 59 8.46 18.55 -0.79
N LEU A 60 7.76 17.44 -0.67
CA LEU A 60 6.68 17.03 -1.54
C LEU A 60 5.36 17.61 -1.04
N THR A 61 4.53 18.15 -1.94
CA THR A 61 3.15 18.55 -1.65
C THR A 61 2.20 18.10 -2.75
N THR A 62 1.04 17.54 -2.39
CA THR A 62 0.00 17.17 -3.36
C THR A 62 -0.98 18.33 -3.62
N SER A 63 -1.52 18.37 -4.83
CA SER A 63 -2.57 19.29 -5.27
C SER A 63 -3.61 18.52 -6.10
N LEU A 64 -4.69 19.18 -6.53
CA LEU A 64 -5.70 18.52 -7.38
C LEU A 64 -5.17 18.05 -8.73
N THR A 65 -4.09 18.65 -9.22
CA THR A 65 -3.57 18.43 -10.58
C THR A 65 -2.21 17.78 -10.61
N GLY A 66 -1.64 17.46 -9.44
CA GLY A 66 -0.37 16.76 -9.37
C GLY A 66 0.44 17.03 -8.11
N ILE A 67 1.72 16.76 -8.22
CA ILE A 67 2.67 16.73 -7.11
C ILE A 67 3.78 17.76 -7.37
N SER A 68 4.05 18.61 -6.38
CA SER A 68 5.19 19.53 -6.39
C SER A 68 6.26 19.02 -5.44
N ILE A 69 7.52 19.04 -5.86
CA ILE A 69 8.70 18.75 -5.02
C ILE A 69 9.57 19.99 -4.99
N PHE A 70 9.77 20.58 -3.82
CA PHE A 70 10.64 21.75 -3.60
C PHE A 70 12.00 21.30 -3.08
N HIS A 71 13.05 21.79 -3.74
CA HIS A 71 14.47 21.54 -3.47
C HIS A 71 15.11 22.75 -2.82
N PRO A 72 15.29 22.77 -1.48
CA PRO A 72 15.77 23.96 -0.78
C PRO A 72 17.20 24.37 -1.16
N SER A 73 18.06 23.39 -1.44
CA SER A 73 19.45 23.57 -1.88
C SER A 73 19.56 24.36 -3.20
N LYS A 74 18.58 24.19 -4.09
CA LYS A 74 18.52 24.80 -5.42
C LYS A 74 17.56 25.99 -5.49
N GLY A 75 16.62 26.09 -4.53
CA GLY A 75 15.53 27.07 -4.56
C GLY A 75 14.54 26.80 -5.69
N THR A 76 14.41 25.56 -6.16
CA THR A 76 13.57 25.18 -7.29
C THR A 76 12.40 24.31 -6.85
N THR A 77 11.30 24.35 -7.60
CA THR A 77 10.20 23.39 -7.47
C THR A 77 10.01 22.67 -8.79
N LYS A 78 9.92 21.35 -8.73
CA LYS A 78 9.50 20.53 -9.86
C LYS A 78 8.05 20.07 -9.70
N PHE A 79 7.28 20.14 -10.77
CA PHE A 79 5.88 19.73 -10.79
C PHE A 79 5.66 18.53 -11.71
N TYR A 80 4.94 17.53 -11.20
CA TYR A 80 4.52 16.32 -11.91
C TYR A 80 3.01 16.32 -12.02
N SER A 81 2.50 16.44 -13.25
CA SER A 81 1.08 16.53 -13.50
C SER A 81 0.41 15.15 -13.46
N PHE A 82 -0.79 15.11 -12.89
CA PHE A 82 -1.68 13.96 -12.89
C PHE A 82 -3.06 14.41 -13.35
N THR A 83 -3.70 13.58 -14.17
CA THR A 83 -5.08 13.77 -14.61
C THR A 83 -5.99 12.80 -13.85
N GLY A 84 -7.09 13.32 -13.31
CA GLY A 84 -8.02 12.52 -12.50
C GLY A 84 -7.49 12.24 -11.09
N SER A 85 -8.15 11.32 -10.39
CA SER A 85 -7.79 10.98 -9.00
C SER A 85 -6.47 10.24 -8.93
N PHE A 86 -5.61 10.66 -8.01
CA PHE A 86 -4.35 10.00 -7.67
C PHE A 86 -4.09 10.09 -6.17
N ALA A 87 -3.20 9.24 -5.65
CA ALA A 87 -2.73 9.31 -4.27
C ALA A 87 -1.25 8.90 -4.19
N VAL A 88 -0.47 9.57 -3.34
CA VAL A 88 0.87 9.12 -2.99
C VAL A 88 0.75 7.95 -2.02
N ASN A 89 1.33 6.81 -2.39
CA ASN A 89 1.32 5.60 -1.59
C ASN A 89 2.63 5.40 -0.82
N ASN A 90 3.77 5.71 -1.45
CA ASN A 90 5.08 5.66 -0.82
C ASN A 90 5.94 6.82 -1.34
N ALA A 91 6.76 7.38 -0.47
CA ALA A 91 7.71 8.45 -0.80
C ALA A 91 8.93 8.39 0.13
N THR A 92 9.26 7.20 0.63
CA THR A 92 10.29 7.00 1.66
C THR A 92 11.28 5.90 1.30
N MET A 93 11.11 5.26 0.15
CA MET A 93 11.94 4.13 -0.29
C MET A 93 12.71 4.52 -1.56
N ASP A 94 13.94 4.04 -1.64
CA ASP A 94 14.72 3.99 -2.89
C ASP A 94 14.26 2.74 -3.67
N LEU A 95 13.77 2.94 -4.89
CA LEU A 95 13.21 1.92 -5.78
C LEU A 95 14.15 1.60 -6.95
N ASP A 96 15.16 2.43 -7.20
CA ASP A 96 16.07 2.27 -8.33
C ASP A 96 17.51 1.88 -7.96
N GLY A 97 17.81 1.85 -6.66
CA GLY A 97 19.11 1.52 -6.08
C GLY A 97 20.11 2.66 -6.17
N THR A 98 19.66 3.88 -6.47
CA THR A 98 20.49 5.07 -6.56
C THR A 98 20.01 6.13 -5.57
N VAL A 99 20.95 6.92 -5.03
CA VAL A 99 20.61 7.98 -4.07
C VAL A 99 19.55 8.93 -4.66
N GLY A 100 18.54 9.25 -3.87
CA GLY A 100 17.33 9.96 -4.27
C GLY A 100 16.12 9.05 -4.09
N LEU A 101 15.13 9.48 -3.30
CA LEU A 101 13.93 8.70 -3.05
C LEU A 101 12.96 8.81 -4.23
N GLU A 102 12.27 7.72 -4.55
CA GLU A 102 11.17 7.73 -5.51
C GLU A 102 9.82 7.97 -4.84
N VAL A 103 8.87 8.49 -5.62
CA VAL A 103 7.48 8.67 -5.19
C VAL A 103 6.60 7.69 -5.95
N VAL A 104 5.97 6.77 -5.22
CA VAL A 104 4.99 5.82 -5.75
C VAL A 104 3.60 6.43 -5.67
N VAL A 105 2.99 6.63 -6.83
CA VAL A 105 1.69 7.27 -7.00
C VAL A 105 0.70 6.27 -7.59
N VAL A 106 -0.42 6.04 -6.91
CA VAL A 106 -1.51 5.19 -7.39
C VAL A 106 -2.51 6.04 -8.16
N THR A 107 -2.90 5.56 -9.33
CA THR A 107 -4.00 6.11 -10.14
C THR A 107 -5.06 5.04 -10.37
N SER A 108 -6.17 5.40 -11.01
CA SER A 108 -7.24 4.43 -11.33
C SER A 108 -6.82 3.34 -12.32
N SER A 109 -5.79 3.56 -13.12
CA SER A 109 -5.36 2.67 -14.20
C SER A 109 -3.98 2.05 -13.98
N GLY A 110 -3.30 2.41 -12.90
CA GLY A 110 -2.00 1.83 -12.57
C GLY A 110 -1.19 2.63 -11.57
N ILE A 111 0.12 2.44 -11.62
CA ILE A 111 1.08 3.04 -10.68
C ILE A 111 2.06 3.89 -11.49
N SER A 112 2.24 5.15 -11.09
CA SER A 112 3.32 6.00 -11.58
C SER A 112 4.42 6.07 -10.53
N VAL A 113 5.66 5.82 -10.91
CA VAL A 113 6.82 6.02 -10.05
C VAL A 113 7.57 7.26 -10.55
N ILE A 114 7.69 8.27 -9.71
CA ILE A 114 8.45 9.50 -10.00
C ILE A 114 9.87 9.30 -9.50
N THR A 115 10.84 9.51 -10.39
CA THR A 115 12.27 9.63 -10.06
C THR A 115 12.66 11.08 -10.18
N ASP A 116 12.64 11.81 -9.08
CA ASP A 116 12.76 13.27 -9.13
C ASP A 116 14.15 13.75 -9.53
N LYS A 117 15.19 13.07 -9.03
CA LYS A 117 16.57 13.21 -9.48
C LYS A 117 16.75 13.18 -11.00
N LYS A 118 16.06 12.28 -11.69
CA LYS A 118 16.07 12.17 -13.17
C LYS A 118 15.06 13.10 -13.81
N GLY A 119 14.07 13.54 -13.04
CA GLY A 119 13.03 14.40 -13.49
C GLY A 119 11.95 13.71 -14.31
N THR A 120 11.77 12.41 -14.11
CA THR A 120 10.95 11.52 -14.93
C THR A 120 9.89 10.81 -14.10
N SER A 121 8.85 10.34 -14.77
CA SER A 121 7.86 9.43 -14.19
C SER A 121 7.66 8.21 -15.10
N GLN A 122 7.67 7.02 -14.52
CA GLN A 122 7.39 5.77 -15.23
C GLN A 122 6.02 5.23 -14.83
N PHE A 123 5.17 4.94 -15.81
CA PHE A 123 3.83 4.39 -15.57
C PHE A 123 3.79 2.87 -15.81
N TYR A 124 3.21 2.16 -14.86
CA TYR A 124 2.94 0.72 -14.88
C TYR A 124 1.45 0.51 -14.90
N SER A 125 0.92 0.03 -16.03
CA SER A 125 -0.52 -0.17 -16.22
C SER A 125 -1.02 -1.45 -15.54
N PHE A 126 -2.25 -1.40 -15.05
CA PHE A 126 -2.97 -2.55 -14.53
C PHE A 126 -4.30 -2.70 -15.25
N SER A 127 -4.68 -3.94 -15.56
CA SER A 127 -6.04 -4.26 -16.01
C SER A 127 -6.91 -4.62 -14.80
N GLY A 128 -7.98 -3.85 -14.58
CA GLY A 128 -8.90 -4.08 -13.47
C GLY A 128 -8.36 -3.59 -12.12
N SER A 129 -9.02 -4.03 -11.04
CA SER A 129 -8.70 -3.59 -9.68
C SER A 129 -7.33 -4.09 -9.23
N PHE A 130 -6.57 -3.22 -8.58
CA PHE A 130 -5.32 -3.54 -7.93
C PHE A 130 -5.15 -2.74 -6.63
N SER A 131 -4.20 -3.14 -5.81
CA SER A 131 -3.75 -2.41 -4.63
C SER A 131 -2.26 -2.65 -4.40
N ILE A 132 -1.55 -1.65 -3.86
CA ILE A 132 -0.19 -1.84 -3.37
C ILE A 132 -0.27 -2.50 -2.00
N VAL A 133 0.48 -3.57 -1.81
CA VAL A 133 0.54 -4.34 -0.56
C VAL A 133 1.78 -3.97 0.23
N ASN A 134 2.91 -3.81 -0.44
CA ASN A 134 4.19 -3.55 0.21
C ASN A 134 5.14 -2.82 -0.75
N VAL A 135 6.09 -2.08 -0.19
CA VAL A 135 7.25 -1.54 -0.92
C VAL A 135 8.49 -1.95 -0.14
N SER A 136 9.25 -2.92 -0.64
CA SER A 136 10.46 -3.47 0.00
C SER A 136 11.33 -4.20 -1.01
N ASP A 137 12.60 -4.43 -0.65
CA ASP A 137 13.49 -5.30 -1.43
C ASP A 137 13.02 -6.76 -1.34
N THR A 138 12.60 -7.32 -2.47
CA THR A 138 12.08 -8.68 -2.64
C THR A 138 13.03 -9.60 -3.40
N ASP A 139 14.12 -9.06 -3.97
CA ASP A 139 15.06 -9.85 -4.75
C ASP A 139 16.53 -9.78 -4.30
N GLY A 140 16.80 -9.04 -3.23
CA GLY A 140 18.10 -8.94 -2.60
C GLY A 140 19.04 -7.98 -3.33
N VAL A 141 18.53 -7.17 -4.25
CA VAL A 141 19.29 -6.15 -4.98
C VAL A 141 18.78 -4.77 -4.59
N ALA A 142 19.70 -3.84 -4.37
CA ALA A 142 19.36 -2.46 -4.03
C ALA A 142 18.31 -1.85 -4.98
N GLY A 143 17.39 -1.08 -4.40
CA GLY A 143 16.18 -0.57 -5.05
C GLY A 143 14.99 -1.47 -4.77
N ALA A 144 14.11 -1.04 -3.85
CA ALA A 144 12.92 -1.76 -3.44
C ALA A 144 11.94 -2.01 -4.59
N GLU A 145 11.21 -3.12 -4.52
CA GLU A 145 10.08 -3.41 -5.39
C GLU A 145 8.76 -2.91 -4.81
N VAL A 146 7.79 -2.67 -5.70
CA VAL A 146 6.39 -2.46 -5.32
C VAL A 146 5.62 -3.75 -5.53
N VAL A 147 5.19 -4.37 -4.43
CA VAL A 147 4.37 -5.59 -4.42
C VAL A 147 2.90 -5.19 -4.47
N THR A 148 2.16 -5.76 -5.41
CA THR A 148 0.74 -5.45 -5.64
C THR A 148 -0.13 -6.70 -5.63
N ALA A 149 -1.35 -6.56 -5.12
CA ALA A 149 -2.42 -7.52 -5.33
C ALA A 149 -3.29 -7.00 -6.47
N SER A 150 -3.35 -7.73 -7.58
CA SER A 150 -4.14 -7.39 -8.77
C SER A 150 -5.09 -8.53 -9.19
N VAL A 151 -5.98 -8.27 -10.14
CA VAL A 151 -6.90 -9.31 -10.62
C VAL A 151 -6.11 -10.53 -11.11
N GLY A 152 -6.39 -11.68 -10.50
CA GLY A 152 -5.81 -12.97 -10.90
C GLY A 152 -4.39 -13.23 -10.40
N GLY A 153 -3.77 -12.33 -9.62
CA GLY A 153 -2.46 -12.64 -9.03
C GLY A 153 -1.72 -11.47 -8.40
N VAL A 154 -0.48 -11.74 -8.01
CA VAL A 154 0.43 -10.76 -7.41
C VAL A 154 1.35 -10.22 -8.50
N SER A 155 1.48 -8.90 -8.63
CA SER A 155 2.51 -8.30 -9.50
C SER A 155 3.59 -7.64 -8.65
N VAL A 156 4.84 -7.85 -9.03
CA VAL A 156 6.01 -7.19 -8.44
C VAL A 156 6.59 -6.24 -9.47
N ILE A 157 6.58 -4.93 -9.17
CA ILE A 157 7.18 -3.90 -10.01
C ILE A 157 8.60 -3.66 -9.54
N ARG A 158 9.55 -3.80 -10.46
CA ARG A 158 10.97 -3.52 -10.28
C ARG A 158 11.32 -2.27 -11.06
N HIS A 159 11.40 -1.14 -10.35
CA HIS A 159 11.55 0.16 -10.98
C HIS A 159 12.94 0.35 -11.60
N ARG A 160 14.01 -0.08 -10.92
CA ARG A 160 15.40 -0.01 -11.44
C ARG A 160 15.59 -0.53 -12.86
N SER A 161 14.80 -1.52 -13.27
CA SER A 161 14.84 -2.13 -14.61
C SER A 161 13.58 -1.89 -15.45
N ALA A 162 12.72 -0.97 -15.03
CA ALA A 162 11.45 -0.63 -15.69
C ALA A 162 10.60 -1.87 -16.05
N SER A 163 10.53 -2.84 -15.15
CA SER A 163 9.90 -4.15 -15.42
C SER A 163 8.92 -4.54 -14.33
N SER A 164 7.98 -5.43 -14.66
CA SER A 164 7.10 -6.07 -13.69
C SER A 164 7.04 -7.58 -13.95
N TYR A 165 6.91 -8.36 -12.88
CA TYR A 165 6.64 -9.79 -12.97
C TYR A 165 5.28 -10.11 -12.34
N PHE A 166 4.53 -11.05 -12.93
CA PHE A 166 3.19 -11.43 -12.47
C PHE A 166 3.16 -12.90 -12.06
N TYR A 167 2.76 -13.15 -10.82
CA TYR A 167 2.56 -14.47 -10.22
C TYR A 167 1.07 -14.81 -10.21
N PRO A 168 0.61 -15.68 -11.12
CA PRO A 168 -0.81 -15.97 -11.28
C PRO A 168 -1.33 -16.86 -10.15
N PHE A 169 -2.54 -16.56 -9.68
CA PHE A 169 -3.30 -17.39 -8.76
C PHE A 169 -4.65 -17.76 -9.38
N SER A 170 -4.96 -19.06 -9.36
CA SER A 170 -6.32 -19.52 -9.66
C SER A 170 -7.20 -19.38 -8.41
N GLY A 171 -8.42 -18.86 -8.58
CA GLY A 171 -9.35 -18.66 -7.46
C GLY A 171 -9.06 -17.40 -6.66
N THR A 172 -9.32 -17.47 -5.35
CA THR A 172 -9.11 -16.36 -4.41
C THR A 172 -7.73 -16.43 -3.80
N TYR A 173 -7.08 -15.29 -3.64
CA TYR A 173 -5.80 -15.19 -2.94
C TYR A 173 -5.76 -13.94 -2.07
N GLN A 174 -4.86 -13.92 -1.09
CA GLN A 174 -4.56 -12.76 -0.27
C GLN A 174 -3.08 -12.78 0.12
N VAL A 175 -2.36 -11.68 -0.12
CA VAL A 175 -1.02 -11.51 0.45
C VAL A 175 -1.15 -11.32 1.95
N ASN A 176 -0.47 -12.17 2.73
CA ASN A 176 -0.48 -12.14 4.19
C ASN A 176 0.62 -11.25 4.74
N THR A 177 1.85 -11.44 4.26
CA THR A 177 3.03 -10.67 4.67
C THR A 177 4.09 -10.70 3.59
N VAL A 178 5.05 -9.78 3.67
CA VAL A 178 6.27 -9.74 2.83
C VAL A 178 7.46 -9.74 3.77
N VAL A 179 8.22 -10.84 3.80
CA VAL A 179 9.31 -11.10 4.74
C VAL A 179 10.21 -12.20 4.17
N ASP A 180 11.52 -12.14 4.40
CA ASP A 180 12.43 -13.23 4.06
C ASP A 180 12.06 -14.49 4.86
N THR A 181 11.69 -15.58 4.19
CA THR A 181 11.32 -16.88 4.78
C THR A 181 12.30 -18.01 4.47
N ASN A 182 13.15 -17.83 3.46
CA ASN A 182 14.11 -18.84 3.02
C ASN A 182 15.56 -18.56 3.46
N GLY A 183 15.84 -17.38 4.03
CA GLY A 183 17.16 -16.94 4.46
C GLY A 183 18.06 -16.44 3.32
N VAL A 184 17.50 -16.23 2.13
CA VAL A 184 18.16 -15.62 0.98
C VAL A 184 17.79 -14.14 0.95
N ALA A 185 18.74 -13.29 0.58
CA ALA A 185 18.48 -11.85 0.46
C ALA A 185 17.29 -11.56 -0.48
N GLY A 186 16.45 -10.62 -0.07
CA GLY A 186 15.17 -10.31 -0.70
C GLY A 186 14.00 -10.92 0.09
N ALA A 187 13.04 -10.10 0.47
CA ALA A 187 11.86 -10.56 1.17
C ALA A 187 10.97 -11.44 0.28
N ASP A 188 10.49 -12.56 0.81
CA ASP A 188 9.52 -13.42 0.15
C ASP A 188 8.09 -12.89 0.32
N ILE A 189 7.19 -13.24 -0.60
CA ILE A 189 5.79 -12.82 -0.54
C ILE A 189 4.94 -14.02 -0.12
N VAL A 190 4.39 -13.97 1.10
CA VAL A 190 3.57 -15.02 1.68
C VAL A 190 2.11 -14.79 1.28
N VAL A 191 1.53 -15.74 0.54
CA VAL A 191 0.18 -15.64 -0.02
C VAL A 191 -0.69 -16.78 0.50
N VAL A 192 -1.85 -16.46 1.06
CA VAL A 192 -2.91 -17.45 1.30
C VAL A 192 -3.70 -17.62 0.01
N ALA A 193 -3.65 -18.81 -0.57
CA ALA A 193 -4.30 -19.11 -1.85
C ALA A 193 -5.36 -20.21 -1.69
N LYS A 194 -6.49 -20.03 -2.37
CA LYS A 194 -7.63 -20.95 -2.33
C LYS A 194 -8.33 -21.02 -3.69
N ASN A 195 -8.54 -22.22 -4.19
CA ASN A 195 -9.43 -22.50 -5.31
C ASN A 195 -10.51 -23.51 -4.89
N SER A 196 -11.26 -24.06 -5.86
CA SER A 196 -12.35 -24.99 -5.60
C SER A 196 -11.90 -26.37 -5.08
N THR A 197 -10.62 -26.73 -5.25
CA THR A 197 -10.09 -28.06 -4.93
C THR A 197 -8.94 -28.04 -3.92
N SER A 198 -8.37 -26.87 -3.63
CA SER A 198 -7.15 -26.72 -2.85
C SER A 198 -7.11 -25.39 -2.10
N GLN A 199 -6.52 -25.42 -0.89
CA GLN A 199 -6.21 -24.24 -0.08
C GLN A 199 -4.84 -24.44 0.57
N GLY A 200 -4.07 -23.36 0.70
CA GLY A 200 -2.74 -23.43 1.26
C GLY A 200 -2.02 -22.10 1.28
N ILE A 201 -0.73 -22.17 1.57
CA ILE A 201 0.19 -21.04 1.58
C ILE A 201 1.10 -21.18 0.38
N SER A 202 1.12 -20.18 -0.49
CA SER A 202 2.13 -20.04 -1.53
C SER A 202 3.13 -19.00 -1.08
N ILE A 203 4.40 -19.34 -1.05
CA ILE A 203 5.50 -18.41 -0.79
C ILE A 203 6.17 -18.14 -2.13
N ILE A 204 6.25 -16.86 -2.51
CA ILE A 204 6.91 -16.43 -3.74
C ILE A 204 8.30 -15.94 -3.38
N HIS A 205 9.31 -16.51 -4.02
CA HIS A 205 10.70 -16.11 -3.94
C HIS A 205 11.01 -15.21 -5.14
N ASP A 206 10.78 -13.90 -5.02
CA ASP A 206 10.95 -12.99 -6.17
C ASP A 206 12.41 -12.92 -6.65
N SER A 207 13.36 -13.09 -5.73
CA SER A 207 14.81 -13.19 -5.99
C SER A 207 15.20 -14.16 -7.09
N ASN A 208 14.46 -15.26 -7.26
CA ASN A 208 14.68 -16.24 -8.33
C ASN A 208 13.42 -16.57 -9.14
N ARG A 209 12.33 -15.83 -8.92
CA ARG A 209 11.02 -15.97 -9.59
C ARG A 209 10.40 -17.36 -9.46
N THR A 210 10.61 -18.00 -8.32
CA THR A 210 9.98 -19.29 -8.02
C THR A 210 8.90 -19.12 -6.97
N SER A 211 8.07 -20.14 -6.80
CA SER A 211 7.14 -20.21 -5.69
C SER A 211 7.06 -21.63 -5.13
N GLN A 212 6.87 -21.71 -3.82
CA GLN A 212 6.68 -22.95 -3.10
C GLN A 212 5.28 -22.99 -2.47
N TYR A 213 4.58 -24.10 -2.65
CA TYR A 213 3.21 -24.27 -2.17
C TYR A 213 3.13 -25.29 -1.03
N TYR A 214 2.49 -24.89 0.06
CA TYR A 214 2.25 -25.69 1.25
C TYR A 214 0.75 -25.89 1.44
N ALA A 215 0.28 -27.12 1.24
CA ALA A 215 -1.13 -27.45 1.32
C ALA A 215 -1.65 -27.42 2.76
N PHE A 216 -2.76 -26.72 2.99
CA PHE A 216 -3.52 -26.73 4.23
C PHE A 216 -5.00 -26.93 3.89
N ASN A 217 -5.46 -28.18 3.94
CA ASN A 217 -6.81 -28.59 3.50
C ASN A 217 -7.94 -28.22 4.48
N THR A 218 -7.64 -27.42 5.50
CA THR A 218 -8.58 -26.90 6.49
C THR A 218 -8.38 -25.40 6.63
N ASN A 219 -9.41 -24.67 7.04
CA ASN A 219 -9.24 -23.26 7.38
C ASN A 219 -8.10 -23.07 8.38
N PHE A 220 -7.25 -22.09 8.11
CA PHE A 220 -6.08 -21.78 8.92
C PHE A 220 -5.88 -20.27 9.00
N THR A 221 -5.03 -19.84 9.93
CA THR A 221 -4.58 -18.45 10.07
C THR A 221 -3.07 -18.46 10.29
N ILE A 222 -2.34 -17.64 9.54
CA ILE A 222 -0.94 -17.34 9.83
C ILE A 222 -0.95 -16.31 10.96
N THR A 223 -0.46 -16.70 12.13
CA THR A 223 -0.51 -15.89 13.36
C THR A 223 0.75 -15.05 13.57
N ALA A 224 1.88 -15.46 13.00
CA ALA A 224 3.13 -14.71 13.01
C ALA A 224 4.05 -15.15 11.86
N ALA A 225 4.96 -14.26 11.49
CA ALA A 225 6.10 -14.55 10.62
C ALA A 225 7.35 -13.92 11.24
N CYS A 226 8.25 -14.73 11.78
CA CYS A 226 9.42 -14.25 12.52
C CYS A 226 10.50 -15.34 12.64
N ASP A 227 11.75 -14.92 12.82
CA ASP A 227 12.86 -15.83 13.12
C ASP A 227 12.74 -16.33 14.58
N SER A 228 12.44 -17.62 14.72
CA SER A 228 12.18 -18.27 16.02
C SER A 228 13.32 -19.17 16.49
N ASP A 229 14.29 -19.45 15.62
CA ASP A 229 15.40 -20.35 15.94
C ASP A 229 16.80 -19.73 15.72
N GLY A 230 16.86 -18.44 15.38
CA GLY A 230 18.07 -17.67 15.21
C GLY A 230 18.81 -17.97 13.91
N VAL A 231 18.13 -18.57 12.94
CA VAL A 231 18.66 -18.86 11.60
C VAL A 231 17.89 -17.98 10.61
N ALA A 232 18.61 -17.39 9.65
CA ALA A 232 17.99 -16.54 8.63
C ALA A 232 16.82 -17.26 7.91
N GLY A 233 15.81 -16.47 7.53
CA GLY A 233 14.52 -16.94 7.04
C GLY A 233 13.50 -17.10 8.17
N ALA A 234 12.51 -16.23 8.19
CA ALA A 234 11.41 -16.24 9.15
C ALA A 234 10.55 -17.50 9.03
N GLU A 235 10.17 -18.06 10.18
CA GLU A 235 9.16 -19.11 10.24
C GLU A 235 7.74 -18.54 10.24
N LEU A 236 6.83 -19.27 9.60
CA LEU A 236 5.40 -18.97 9.68
C LEU A 236 4.77 -19.81 10.78
N PHE A 237 4.08 -19.16 11.72
CA PHE A 237 3.26 -19.82 12.72
C PHE A 237 1.82 -19.87 12.23
N ILE A 238 1.23 -21.07 12.22
CA ILE A 238 -0.10 -21.32 11.66
C ILE A 238 -0.99 -21.97 12.70
N THR A 239 -2.22 -21.50 12.84
CA THR A 239 -3.25 -22.14 13.67
C THR A 239 -4.39 -22.65 12.80
N THR A 240 -4.81 -23.89 13.02
CA THR A 240 -6.07 -24.46 12.52
C THR A 240 -7.04 -24.67 13.67
N SER A 241 -8.24 -25.19 13.41
CA SER A 241 -9.20 -25.55 14.47
C SER A 241 -8.66 -26.61 15.43
N THR A 242 -7.67 -27.41 15.00
CA THR A 242 -7.25 -28.63 15.72
C THR A 242 -5.79 -28.56 16.16
N ASN A 243 -4.92 -27.95 15.36
CA ASN A 243 -3.47 -27.98 15.57
C ASN A 243 -2.86 -26.60 15.35
N LYS A 244 -1.63 -26.45 15.85
CA LYS A 244 -0.75 -25.35 15.50
C LYS A 244 0.47 -25.91 14.78
N TYR A 245 0.99 -25.17 13.83
CA TYR A 245 2.12 -25.55 13.01
C TYR A 245 3.15 -24.45 12.96
N ILE A 246 4.41 -24.84 12.78
CA ILE A 246 5.49 -23.98 12.34
C ILE A 246 5.94 -24.46 10.96
N LEU A 247 5.95 -23.56 9.99
CA LEU A 247 6.40 -23.79 8.63
C LEU A 247 7.75 -23.09 8.45
N LYS A 248 8.76 -23.89 8.08
CA LYS A 248 10.14 -23.48 7.82
C LYS A 248 10.41 -23.54 6.33
N ASP A 249 10.18 -22.42 5.65
CA ASP A 249 10.23 -22.37 4.20
C ASP A 249 11.61 -22.74 3.64
N ARG A 250 12.68 -22.23 4.26
CA ARG A 250 14.08 -22.59 3.95
C ARG A 250 14.38 -24.10 3.90
N THR A 251 13.58 -24.94 4.57
CA THR A 251 13.73 -26.40 4.56
C THR A 251 12.55 -27.14 3.93
N GLY A 252 11.49 -26.42 3.53
CA GLY A 252 10.23 -27.01 3.07
C GLY A 252 9.45 -27.78 4.15
N GLN A 253 9.81 -27.65 5.43
CA GLN A 253 9.22 -28.45 6.50
C GLN A 253 8.04 -27.74 7.19
N THR A 254 7.00 -28.50 7.50
CA THR A 254 5.90 -28.07 8.38
C THR A 254 5.81 -29.06 9.54
N THR A 255 5.88 -28.55 10.78
CA THR A 255 5.85 -29.39 12.00
C THR A 255 4.82 -28.86 12.98
N THR A 256 4.24 -29.74 13.81
CA THR A 256 3.32 -29.32 14.87
C THR A 256 4.08 -28.60 15.99
N THR A 257 3.48 -27.55 16.55
CA THR A 257 4.05 -26.76 17.64
C THR A 257 2.99 -26.42 18.69
N THR A 258 3.41 -25.91 19.86
CA THR A 258 2.52 -25.30 20.85
C THR A 258 2.49 -23.76 20.76
N GLN A 259 3.49 -23.19 20.07
CA GLN A 259 3.71 -21.76 19.91
C GLN A 259 2.74 -21.15 18.89
N THR A 260 2.50 -19.84 18.99
CA THR A 260 1.67 -19.05 18.04
C THR A 260 2.44 -17.90 17.40
N GLY A 261 3.71 -17.74 17.77
CA GLY A 261 4.62 -16.72 17.29
C GLY A 261 5.93 -16.78 18.08
N CYS A 262 6.83 -15.89 17.71
CA CYS A 262 7.88 -15.38 18.56
C CYS A 262 7.26 -14.37 19.57
#